data_AF-A0A417CNS7-F1
#
_entry.id   AF-A0A417CNS7-F1
#
_cell.length_a   1.000
_cell.length_b   1.000
_cell.length_c   1.000
_cell.angle_alpha   90.00
_cell.angle_beta   90.00
_cell.angle_gamma   90.00
#
_symmetry.space_group_name_H-M   'P 1'
#
loop_
_entity.id
_entity.type
_entity.pdbx_description
1 polymer ?
#
loop_
_entity_poly.entity_id
_entity_poly.type
_entity_poly.pdbx_seq_one_letter_code
_entity_poly.pdbx_strand_id
1 'polypeptide(L)'
;KKITRTAGEKTEEAEKIVFNNKYEAAGSLALTAEKKLEGKQLEEGKYSFVLKDSKGTELQTKQNGAAGSVSFDAIEYTLADAGKISPTR
;
A
#
# COMPACT_ATOMS: atom_id res chain seq x y z
N LYS A 1 24.20 -13.87 3.46
CA LYS A 1 25.21 -14.95 3.53
C LYS A 1 26.58 -14.34 3.26
N LYS A 2 27.57 -14.53 4.14
CA LYS A 2 28.95 -14.03 3.93
C LYS A 2 29.72 -15.07 3.11
N ILE A 3 30.26 -14.68 1.96
CA ILE A 3 31.20 -15.50 1.19
C ILE A 3 32.58 -14.88 1.42
N THR A 4 33.52 -15.65 1.97
CA THR A 4 34.90 -15.24 2.16
C THR A 4 35.75 -16.07 1.21
N ARG A 5 36.35 -15.44 0.19
CA ARG A 5 37.34 -16.09 -0.67
C ARG A 5 38.73 -15.89 -0.04
N THR A 6 39.30 -16.93 0.55
CA THR A 6 40.73 -16.96 0.89
C THR A 6 41.49 -17.16 -0.41
N ALA A 7 42.25 -16.14 -0.84
CA ALA A 7 43.05 -16.21 -2.06
C ALA A 7 44.30 -17.07 -1.81
N GLY A 8 44.23 -18.35 -2.15
CA GLY A 8 45.38 -19.25 -2.29
C GLY A 8 45.41 -19.75 -3.73
N GLU A 9 46.42 -19.31 -4.47
CA GLU A 9 46.87 -19.72 -5.81
C GLU A 9 45.91 -19.60 -7.01
N LYS A 10 46.45 -18.97 -8.07
CA LYS A 10 45.85 -18.84 -9.41
C LYS A 10 45.87 -20.21 -10.08
N THR A 11 44.72 -20.71 -10.52
CA THR A 11 44.58 -21.44 -11.77
C THR A 11 43.11 -21.47 -12.19
N GLU A 12 42.90 -21.08 -13.44
CA GLU A 12 41.75 -21.31 -14.33
C GLU A 12 40.34 -20.90 -13.89
N GLU A 13 39.76 -20.03 -14.74
CA GLU A 13 38.40 -19.50 -14.76
C GLU A 13 37.75 -19.27 -13.39
N ALA A 14 37.91 -18.05 -12.89
CA ALA A 14 37.08 -17.54 -11.80
C ALA A 14 35.62 -17.55 -12.26
N GLU A 15 34.90 -18.64 -12.01
CA GLU A 15 33.46 -18.72 -12.16
C GLU A 15 32.88 -17.49 -11.44
N LYS A 16 32.20 -16.66 -12.22
CA LYS A 16 31.60 -15.42 -11.74
C LYS A 16 30.55 -15.79 -10.71
N ILE A 17 30.90 -15.74 -9.42
CA ILE A 17 29.94 -15.92 -8.32
C ILE A 17 28.99 -14.71 -8.37
N VAL A 18 27.81 -14.90 -8.93
CA VAL A 18 26.74 -13.89 -8.95
C VAL A 18 25.91 -14.04 -7.68
N PHE A 19 25.95 -13.03 -6.81
CA PHE A 19 25.05 -12.94 -5.68
C PHE A 19 23.79 -12.18 -6.09
N ASN A 20 22.69 -12.91 -6.29
CA ASN A 20 21.38 -12.34 -6.52
C ASN A 20 20.62 -12.27 -5.19
N ASN A 21 20.43 -11.07 -4.66
CA ASN A 21 19.57 -10.85 -3.51
C ASN A 21 18.19 -10.39 -3.99
N LYS A 22 17.13 -11.10 -3.61
CA LYS A 22 15.75 -10.75 -3.94
C LYS A 22 15.06 -10.24 -2.68
N TYR A 23 14.50 -9.04 -2.77
CA TYR A 23 13.69 -8.44 -1.70
C TYR A 23 12.27 -8.27 -2.20
N GLU A 24 11.31 -8.59 -1.33
CA GLU A 24 9.88 -8.45 -1.59
C GLU A 24 9.23 -7.72 -0.40
N ALA A 25 8.31 -6.80 -0.69
CA ALA A 25 7.52 -6.10 0.30
C ALA A 25 6.09 -5.97 -0.22
N ALA A 26 5.14 -6.22 0.67
CA ALA A 26 3.70 -6.10 0.43
C ALA A 26 3.01 -5.60 1.69
N GLY A 27 1.93 -4.84 1.54
CA GLY A 27 1.09 -4.39 2.65
C GLY A 27 -0.27 -3.91 2.16
N SER A 28 -1.27 -3.92 3.04
CA SER A 28 -2.64 -3.53 2.71
C SER A 28 -3.19 -2.56 3.75
N LEU A 29 -3.98 -1.58 3.33
CA LEU A 29 -4.70 -0.66 4.20
C LEU A 29 -6.19 -0.68 3.89
N ALA A 30 -7.02 -0.96 4.90
CA ALA A 30 -8.47 -0.81 4.81
C ALA A 30 -8.91 0.47 5.53
N LEU A 31 -9.67 1.32 4.83
CA LEU A 31 -10.20 2.55 5.39
C LEU A 31 -11.71 2.44 5.59
N THR A 32 -12.19 2.88 6.75
CA THR A 32 -13.61 2.95 7.08
C THR A 32 -13.96 4.33 7.60
N ALA A 33 -15.16 4.80 7.28
CA ALA A 33 -15.74 6.02 7.82
C ALA A 33 -17.15 5.76 8.34
N GLU A 34 -17.65 6.67 9.17
CA GLU A 34 -19.01 6.62 9.70
C GLU A 34 -19.73 7.94 9.44
N LYS A 35 -20.91 7.85 8.85
CA LYS A 35 -21.80 8.97 8.63
C LYS A 35 -22.85 9.00 9.74
N LYS A 36 -22.77 10.02 10.59
CA LYS A 36 -23.83 10.36 11.54
C LYS A 36 -24.69 11.48 10.99
N LEU A 37 -26.01 11.33 11.12
CA LEU A 37 -27.01 12.36 10.84
C LEU A 37 -27.89 12.53 12.08
N GLU A 38 -27.98 13.75 12.59
CA GLU A 38 -28.79 14.07 13.77
C GLU A 38 -30.12 14.71 13.35
N GLY A 39 -31.18 14.41 14.09
CA GLY A 39 -32.52 14.95 13.84
C GLY A 39 -33.30 14.26 12.70
N LYS A 40 -32.73 13.24 12.03
CA LYS A 40 -33.41 12.39 11.04
C LYS A 40 -32.82 11.00 11.01
N GLN A 41 -33.58 10.04 10.49
CA GLN A 41 -33.05 8.71 10.16
C GLN A 41 -32.10 8.84 8.98
N LEU A 42 -30.94 8.18 9.07
CA LEU A 42 -30.03 8.05 7.97
C LEU A 42 -30.55 6.99 7.00
N GLU A 43 -30.83 7.41 5.77
CA GLU A 43 -31.19 6.49 4.70
C GLU A 43 -29.92 5.91 4.06
N GLU A 44 -29.96 4.61 3.76
CA GLU A 44 -28.89 3.90 3.06
C GLU A 44 -28.65 4.51 1.67
N GLY A 45 -27.39 4.59 1.25
CA GLY A 45 -27.00 5.02 -0.08
C GLY A 45 -27.14 6.52 -0.37
N LYS A 46 -27.57 7.35 0.60
CA LYS A 46 -27.86 8.78 0.33
C LYS A 46 -26.64 9.67 0.23
N TYR A 47 -25.59 9.34 0.96
CA TYR A 47 -24.36 10.12 0.99
C TYR A 47 -23.26 9.38 0.25
N SER A 48 -22.54 10.10 -0.61
CA SER A 48 -21.39 9.61 -1.35
C SER A 48 -20.10 10.20 -0.78
N PHE A 49 -19.08 9.37 -0.65
CA PHE A 49 -17.78 9.68 -0.07
C PHE A 49 -16.70 9.34 -1.08
N VAL A 50 -15.85 10.33 -1.37
CA VAL A 50 -14.73 10.18 -2.31
C VAL A 50 -13.44 10.12 -1.53
N LEU A 51 -12.68 9.04 -1.71
CA LEU A 51 -11.31 8.90 -1.21
C LEU A 51 -10.35 9.46 -2.26
N LYS A 52 -9.51 10.41 -1.86
CA LYS A 52 -8.50 11.03 -2.74
C LYS A 52 -7.09 10.85 -2.19
N ASP A 53 -6.12 10.80 -3.09
CA ASP A 53 -4.71 10.89 -2.70
C ASP A 53 -4.32 12.34 -2.35
N SER A 54 -3.06 12.55 -1.93
CA SER A 54 -2.57 13.88 -1.57
C SER A 54 -2.45 14.85 -2.76
N LYS A 55 -2.53 14.36 -3.99
CA LYS A 55 -2.54 15.16 -5.22
C LYS A 55 -3.96 15.51 -5.66
N GLY A 56 -4.98 15.03 -4.94
CA GLY A 56 -6.39 15.21 -5.27
C GLY A 56 -6.93 14.21 -6.30
N THR A 57 -6.16 13.18 -6.66
CA THR A 57 -6.64 12.11 -7.55
C THR A 57 -7.71 11.31 -6.82
N GLU A 58 -8.87 11.13 -7.45
CA GLU A 58 -9.93 10.28 -6.89
C GLU A 58 -9.54 8.81 -7.03
N LEU A 59 -9.48 8.11 -5.90
CA LEU A 59 -9.11 6.70 -5.85
C LEU A 59 -10.35 5.81 -5.82
N GLN A 60 -11.34 6.18 -5.01
CA GLN A 60 -12.55 5.40 -4.81
C GLN A 60 -13.73 6.29 -4.43
N THR A 61 -14.94 5.84 -4.76
CA THR A 61 -16.20 6.45 -4.34
C THR A 61 -17.10 5.39 -3.73
N LYS A 62 -17.58 5.62 -2.51
CA LYS A 62 -18.45 4.69 -1.76
C LYS A 62 -19.63 5.45 -1.15
N GLN A 63 -20.71 4.75 -0.85
CA GLN A 63 -21.88 5.33 -0.19
C GLN A 63 -22.00 4.84 1.26
N ASN A 64 -22.79 5.56 2.07
CA ASN A 64 -23.11 5.09 3.41
C ASN A 64 -24.06 3.88 3.39
N GLY A 65 -23.82 2.91 4.26
CA GLY A 65 -24.78 1.88 4.62
C GLY A 65 -25.92 2.44 5.48
N ALA A 66 -26.91 1.59 5.79
CA ALA A 66 -28.06 1.94 6.62
C ALA A 66 -27.67 2.42 8.04
N ALA A 67 -26.61 1.87 8.61
CA ALA A 67 -26.05 2.29 9.90
C ALA A 67 -25.05 3.46 9.78
N GLY A 68 -24.85 3.99 8.58
CA GLY A 68 -23.90 5.07 8.31
C GLY A 68 -22.47 4.62 8.05
N SER A 69 -22.17 3.32 8.14
CA SER A 69 -20.84 2.80 7.80
C SER A 69 -20.49 3.03 6.33
N VAL A 70 -19.24 3.39 6.07
CA VAL A 70 -18.67 3.51 4.73
C VAL A 70 -17.38 2.69 4.73
N SER A 71 -17.30 1.67 3.88
CA SER A 71 -16.12 0.83 3.75
C SER A 71 -15.51 1.03 2.36
N PHE A 72 -14.25 1.45 2.34
CA PHE A 72 -13.45 1.51 1.12
C PHE A 72 -12.78 0.16 0.87
N ASP A 73 -12.49 -0.12 -0.39
CA ASP A 73 -11.73 -1.30 -0.78
C ASP A 73 -10.28 -1.14 -0.28
N ALA A 74 -9.64 -2.25 0.03
CA ALA A 74 -8.27 -2.25 0.51
C ALA A 74 -7.32 -1.61 -0.52
N ILE A 75 -6.39 -0.80 -0.03
CA ILE A 75 -5.31 -0.23 -0.81
C ILE A 75 -4.09 -1.13 -0.62
N GLU A 76 -3.64 -1.73 -1.71
CA GLU A 76 -2.45 -2.58 -1.74
C GLU A 76 -1.19 -1.76 -2.01
N TYR A 77 -0.11 -2.07 -1.28
CA TYR A 77 1.20 -1.46 -1.40
C TYR A 77 2.23 -2.52 -1.73
N THR A 78 3.16 -2.17 -2.60
CA THR A 78 4.25 -3.06 -3.03
C THR A 78 5.61 -2.46 -2.69
N LEU A 79 6.69 -3.23 -2.91
CA LEU A 79 8.06 -2.71 -2.81
C LEU A 79 8.28 -1.46 -3.70
N ALA A 80 7.56 -1.34 -4.82
CA ALA A 80 7.66 -0.15 -5.67
C ALA A 80 7.12 1.12 -4.98
N ASP A 81 6.37 0.97 -3.90
CA ASP A 81 5.77 2.06 -3.11
C ASP A 81 6.57 2.34 -1.83
N ALA A 82 7.57 1.51 -1.51
CA ALA A 82 8.45 1.74 -0.39
C ALA A 82 9.20 3.08 -0.55
N GLY A 83 9.03 3.99 0.42
CA GLY A 83 9.62 5.32 0.40
C GLY A 83 8.88 6.35 -0.47
N LYS A 84 7.86 5.94 -1.24
CA LYS A 84 6.90 6.88 -1.83
C LYS A 84 5.94 7.34 -0.74
N ILE A 85 6.38 8.32 0.03
CA ILE A 85 5.49 9.10 0.87
C ILE A 85 4.69 10.03 -0.04
N SER A 86 3.37 10.12 0.16
CA SER A 86 2.59 11.26 -0.28
C SER A 86 3.27 12.53 0.27
N PRO A 87 3.88 13.39 -0.56
CA PRO A 87 4.57 14.56 -0.06
C PRO A 87 3.52 15.59 0.35
N THR A 88 3.27 15.73 1.64
CA THR A 88 2.54 16.88 2.19
C THR A 88 2.99 17.12 3.63
N ARG A 89 3.84 18.13 3.80
CA ARG A 89 3.73 19.06 4.92
C ARG A 89 3.82 20.47 4.38
#